data_AF-A0A098DD96-F1
#
_entry.id   AF-A0A098DD96-F1
#
_cell.length_a   1.000
_cell.length_b   1.000
_cell.length_c   1.000
_cell.angle_alpha   90.00
_cell.angle_beta   90.00
_cell.angle_gamma   90.00
#
_symmetry.space_group_name_H-M   'P 1'
#
loop_
_entity.id
_entity.type
_entity.pdbx_description
1 polymer ?
#
loop_
_entity_poly.entity_id
_entity_poly.type
_entity_poly.pdbx_seq_one_letter_code
_entity_poly.pdbx_strand_id
1 'polypeptide(L)'
;MPRLETMEIWNGQKGLAALFQYRVIRGSRQTRNLWRGTWKYHITPSVPQAWEAVGHLHDSWGLDVVQEQVEEADIQSHGDALHHLLLSGQVIRSVSLQQIRREQKYLEGVDIVS
;
A
#
# COMPACT_ATOMS: atom_id res chain seq x y z
N MET A 1 -16.81 3.55 19.21
CA MET A 1 -15.59 3.60 18.38
C MET A 1 -15.78 4.65 17.29
N PRO A 2 -14.76 5.46 16.96
CA PRO A 2 -14.82 6.33 15.79
C PRO A 2 -15.01 5.48 14.53
N ARG A 3 -15.76 5.99 13.55
CA ARG A 3 -16.01 5.31 12.28
C ARG A 3 -14.75 5.42 11.43
N LEU A 4 -14.04 4.30 11.25
CA LEU A 4 -12.80 4.26 10.47
C LEU A 4 -13.09 4.64 9.01
N GLU A 5 -12.40 5.64 8.49
CA GLU A 5 -12.54 6.05 7.09
C GLU A 5 -11.45 5.45 6.19
N THR A 6 -10.21 5.41 6.68
CA THR A 6 -9.06 4.89 5.94
C THR A 6 -8.14 4.14 6.90
N MET A 7 -7.66 2.98 6.47
CA MET A 7 -6.56 2.27 7.12
C MET A 7 -5.59 1.78 6.06
N GLU A 8 -4.31 2.09 6.22
CA GLU A 8 -3.23 1.67 5.33
C GLU A 8 -2.18 0.93 6.16
N ILE A 9 -1.87 -0.31 5.77
CA ILE A 9 -0.74 -1.08 6.28
C ILE A 9 0.17 -1.35 5.11
N TRP A 10 1.45 -0.98 5.22
CA TRP A 10 2.40 -1.15 4.14
C TRP A 10 3.74 -1.68 4.63
N ASN A 11 4.46 -2.35 3.74
CA ASN A 11 5.84 -2.73 3.90
C ASN A 11 6.59 -2.55 2.57
N GLY A 12 7.91 -2.40 2.64
CA GLY A 12 8.73 -2.21 1.47
C GLY A 12 10.18 -2.54 1.76
N GLN A 13 10.83 -3.28 0.86
CA GLN A 13 12.26 -3.53 0.78
C GLN A 13 12.59 -3.91 -0.68
N LYS A 14 13.86 -4.08 -1.03
CA LYS A 14 14.26 -4.47 -2.38
C LYS A 14 13.51 -5.75 -2.84
N GLY A 15 12.87 -5.68 -4.00
CA GLY A 15 12.03 -6.72 -4.60
C GLY A 15 10.67 -6.98 -3.93
N LEU A 16 10.42 -6.43 -2.75
CA LEU A 16 9.22 -6.74 -1.97
C LEU A 16 8.53 -5.47 -1.49
N ALA A 17 7.35 -5.20 -2.02
CA ALA A 17 6.51 -4.11 -1.52
C ALA A 17 5.05 -4.54 -1.50
N ALA A 18 4.33 -4.17 -0.45
CA ALA A 18 2.87 -4.30 -0.43
C ALA A 18 2.20 -3.21 0.39
N LEU A 19 0.96 -2.93 0.00
CA LEU A 19 -0.01 -2.09 0.65
C LEU A 19 -1.32 -2.87 0.76
N PHE A 20 -1.80 -3.01 1.99
CA PHE A 20 -3.21 -3.24 2.27
C PHE A 20 -3.87 -1.90 2.60
N GLN A 21 -4.98 -1.59 1.95
CA GLN A 21 -5.77 -0.39 2.23
C GLN A 21 -7.25 -0.73 2.38
N TYR A 22 -7.84 -0.31 3.50
CA TYR A 22 -9.28 -0.11 3.62
C TYR A 22 -9.60 1.37 3.39
N ARG A 23 -10.63 1.67 2.60
CA ARG A 23 -11.12 3.04 2.42
C ARG A 23 -12.62 3.13 2.24
N VAL A 24 -13.22 4.15 2.85
CA VAL A 24 -14.60 4.59 2.65
C VAL A 24 -14.66 5.55 1.45
N ILE A 25 -15.45 5.21 0.43
CA ILE A 25 -15.67 6.01 -0.77
C ILE A 25 -17.08 6.61 -0.71
N ARG A 26 -17.16 7.83 -0.16
CA ARG A 26 -18.44 8.51 0.09
C ARG A 26 -19.26 8.78 -1.19
N GLY A 27 -18.57 9.10 -2.29
CA GLY A 27 -19.23 9.43 -3.56
C GLY A 27 -20.03 8.26 -4.15
N SER A 28 -19.54 7.02 -4.02
CA SER A 28 -20.22 5.82 -4.48
C SER A 28 -20.94 5.04 -3.36
N ARG A 29 -20.90 5.53 -2.12
CA ARG A 29 -21.44 4.83 -0.93
C ARG A 29 -20.93 3.39 -0.85
N GLN A 30 -19.62 3.23 -0.98
CA GLN A 30 -18.95 1.94 -0.96
C GLN A 30 -17.74 1.99 -0.04
N THR A 31 -17.31 0.82 0.41
CA THR A 31 -16.01 0.61 1.03
C THR A 31 -15.14 -0.20 0.08
N ARG A 32 -13.83 -0.04 0.18
CA ARG A 32 -12.87 -0.77 -0.66
C ARG A 32 -11.76 -1.36 0.19
N ASN A 33 -11.48 -2.63 -0.04
CA ASN A 33 -10.23 -3.30 0.31
C ASN A 33 -9.35 -3.37 -0.93
N LEU A 34 -8.20 -2.70 -0.89
CA LEU A 34 -7.18 -2.76 -1.92
C LEU A 34 -5.98 -3.56 -1.39
N TRP A 35 -5.53 -4.51 -2.20
CA TRP A 35 -4.18 -5.07 -2.12
C TRP A 35 -3.37 -4.58 -3.31
N ARG A 36 -2.27 -3.87 -3.06
CA ARG A 36 -1.31 -3.47 -4.09
C ARG A 36 0.06 -3.98 -3.70
N GLY A 37 0.71 -4.81 -4.51
CA GLY A 37 2.05 -5.29 -4.15
C GLY A 37 2.76 -6.09 -5.23
N THR A 38 4.00 -6.50 -4.93
CA THR A 38 4.85 -7.27 -5.85
C THR A 38 4.45 -8.74 -5.97
N TRP A 39 3.51 -9.19 -5.12
CA TRP A 39 2.91 -10.52 -5.21
C TRP A 39 1.39 -10.44 -5.13
N LYS A 40 0.75 -11.46 -5.72
CA LYS A 40 -0.68 -11.70 -5.54
C LYS A 40 -0.89 -12.26 -4.14
N TYR A 41 -1.63 -11.54 -3.30
CA TYR A 41 -2.00 -12.04 -1.99
C TYR A 41 -3.39 -12.65 -2.04
N HIS A 42 -3.49 -13.93 -1.69
CA HIS A 42 -4.79 -14.58 -1.60
C HIS A 42 -5.48 -14.14 -0.30
N ILE A 43 -6.27 -13.07 -0.40
CA ILE A 43 -7.04 -12.57 0.73
C ILE A 43 -8.06 -13.65 1.10
N THR A 44 -7.89 -14.27 2.26
CA THR A 44 -8.83 -15.29 2.76
C THR A 44 -10.23 -14.68 2.94
N PRO A 45 -11.32 -15.44 2.72
CA PRO A 45 -12.69 -14.93 2.85
C PRO A 45 -13.01 -14.27 4.19
N SER A 46 -12.32 -14.68 5.27
CA SER A 46 -12.44 -14.08 6.59
C SER A 46 -12.04 -12.60 6.66
N VAL A 47 -11.10 -12.16 5.80
CA VAL A 47 -10.61 -10.78 5.82
C VAL A 47 -11.66 -9.81 5.25
N PRO A 48 -12.23 -10.01 4.04
CA PRO A 48 -13.30 -9.16 3.53
C PRO A 48 -14.52 -9.14 4.45
N GLN A 49 -14.90 -10.28 5.04
CA GLN A 49 -16.01 -10.34 6.00
C GLN A 49 -15.77 -9.45 7.23
N ALA A 50 -14.56 -9.47 7.79
CA ALA A 50 -14.20 -8.60 8.91
C ALA A 50 -14.28 -7.11 8.52
N TRP A 51 -13.84 -6.76 7.30
CA TRP A 51 -13.88 -5.39 6.80
C TRP A 51 -15.28 -4.91 6.39
N GLU A 52 -16.14 -5.82 5.94
CA GLU A 52 -17.55 -5.54 5.68
C GLU A 52 -18.28 -5.17 6.98
N ALA A 53 -17.98 -5.87 8.08
CA ALA A 53 -18.49 -5.52 9.41
C ALA A 53 -18.06 -4.11 9.86
N VAL A 54 -16.84 -3.69 9.51
CA VAL A 54 -16.39 -2.30 9.73
C VAL A 54 -17.16 -1.32 8.83
N GLY A 55 -17.41 -1.70 7.57
CA GLY A 55 -18.21 -0.93 6.61
C GLY A 55 -19.66 -0.74 7.03
N HIS A 56 -20.27 -1.70 7.75
CA HIS A 56 -21.62 -1.56 8.29
C HIS A 56 -21.78 -0.39 9.28
N LEU A 57 -20.68 0.12 9.86
CA LEU A 57 -20.70 1.35 10.66
C LEU A 57 -20.99 2.61 9.82
N HIS A 58 -20.90 2.50 8.49
CA HIS A 58 -21.21 3.54 7.50
C HIS A 58 -22.44 3.14 6.67
N ASP A 59 -23.57 2.86 7.32
CA ASP A 59 -24.87 2.62 6.66
C ASP A 59 -24.89 1.41 5.71
N SER A 60 -24.18 0.34 6.06
CA SER A 60 -24.15 -0.93 5.32
C SER A 60 -23.74 -0.84 3.85
N TRP A 61 -22.75 0.00 3.56
CA TRP A 61 -22.16 0.11 2.24
C TRP A 61 -21.47 -1.18 1.80
N GLY A 62 -21.63 -1.53 0.52
CA GLY A 62 -20.98 -2.71 -0.05
C GLY A 62 -19.45 -2.61 -0.02
N LEU A 63 -18.79 -3.77 -0.04
CA LEU A 63 -17.33 -3.90 -0.05
C LEU A 63 -16.81 -4.31 -1.43
N ASP A 64 -15.99 -3.46 -2.02
CA ASP A 64 -15.19 -3.74 -3.22
C ASP A 64 -13.83 -4.33 -2.82
N VAL A 65 -13.38 -5.38 -3.51
CA VAL A 65 -12.08 -6.03 -3.26
C VAL A 65 -11.24 -5.94 -4.53
N VAL A 66 -10.17 -5.14 -4.47
CA VAL A 66 -9.30 -4.83 -5.60
C VAL A 66 -7.91 -5.38 -5.36
N GLN A 67 -7.30 -5.95 -6.40
CA GLN A 67 -5.90 -6.34 -6.40
C GLN A 67 -5.16 -5.67 -7.55
N GLU A 68 -4.02 -5.07 -7.22
CA GLU A 68 -3.12 -4.42 -8.17
C GLU A 68 -1.71 -4.99 -8.01
N GLN A 69 -1.04 -5.23 -9.13
CA GLN A 69 0.31 -5.75 -9.14
C GLN A 69 1.31 -4.61 -9.35
N VAL A 70 2.41 -4.67 -8.60
CA VAL A 70 3.58 -3.82 -8.77
C VAL A 70 4.70 -4.68 -9.33
N GLU A 71 5.46 -4.15 -10.28
CA GLU A 71 6.60 -4.88 -10.84
C GLU A 71 7.72 -4.96 -9.80
N GLU A 72 8.19 -6.17 -9.53
CA GLU A 72 9.30 -6.42 -8.60
C GLU A 72 10.56 -5.65 -8.99
N ALA A 73 10.82 -5.56 -10.29
CA ALA A 73 11.97 -4.85 -10.87
C ALA A 73 11.96 -3.35 -10.57
N ASP A 74 10.80 -2.76 -10.29
CA ASP A 74 10.69 -1.34 -9.95
C ASP A 74 11.05 -1.07 -8.48
N ILE A 75 11.08 -2.10 -7.63
CA ILE A 75 11.32 -1.98 -6.19
C ILE A 75 12.80 -2.24 -5.89
N GLN A 76 13.67 -1.29 -6.19
CA GLN A 76 15.09 -1.41 -5.84
C GLN A 76 15.40 -0.99 -4.39
N SER A 77 14.45 -0.33 -3.72
CA SER A 77 14.62 0.20 -2.36
C SER A 77 13.33 0.41 -1.59
N HIS A 78 13.45 0.72 -0.30
CA HIS A 78 12.34 1.21 0.52
C HIS A 78 11.74 2.52 -0.04
N GLY A 79 12.58 3.38 -0.64
CA GLY A 79 12.13 4.61 -1.27
C GLY A 79 11.31 4.35 -2.54
N ASP A 80 11.69 3.34 -3.32
CA ASP A 80 10.90 2.93 -4.49
C ASP A 80 9.58 2.29 -4.05
N ALA A 81 9.57 1.46 -3.00
CA ALA A 81 8.33 0.94 -2.44
C ALA A 81 7.35 2.07 -2.07
N LEU A 82 7.80 3.09 -1.32
CA LEU A 82 6.97 4.24 -0.98
C LEU A 82 6.45 5.01 -2.21
N HIS A 83 7.25 5.06 -3.28
CA HIS A 83 6.86 5.71 -4.53
C HIS A 83 5.81 4.92 -5.31
N HIS A 84 5.96 3.60 -5.42
CA HIS A 84 5.11 2.73 -6.23
C HIS A 84 3.85 2.25 -5.50
N LEU A 85 3.81 2.26 -4.16
CA LEU A 85 2.63 1.85 -3.40
C LEU A 85 1.51 2.91 -3.38
N LEU A 86 1.76 4.16 -3.79
CA LEU A 86 0.79 5.27 -3.87
C LEU A 86 -0.11 5.38 -2.61
N LEU A 87 0.53 5.47 -1.44
CA LEU A 87 -0.16 5.72 -0.16
C LEU A 87 -0.97 7.02 -0.23
N SER A 88 -2.12 7.07 0.43
CA SER A 88 -2.88 8.34 0.52
C SER A 88 -2.32 9.33 1.51
N GLY A 89 -1.67 8.82 2.56
CA GLY A 89 -1.00 9.66 3.54
C GLY A 89 0.41 10.06 3.10
N GLN A 90 0.83 11.26 3.51
CA GLN A 90 2.24 11.64 3.43
C GLN A 90 3.01 10.98 4.58
N VAL A 91 3.49 9.75 4.38
CA VAL A 91 4.32 9.03 5.37
C VAL A 91 5.74 9.61 5.47
N ILE A 92 6.22 10.22 4.39
CA ILE A 92 7.51 10.90 4.32
C ILE A 92 7.40 12.18 3.49
N ARG A 93 8.19 13.20 3.82
CA ARG A 93 8.29 14.41 3.00
C ARG A 93 8.85 14.08 1.62
N SER A 94 8.33 14.72 0.58
CA SER A 94 8.72 14.43 -0.80
C SER A 94 10.22 14.64 -1.05
N VAL A 95 10.83 15.64 -0.41
CA VAL A 95 12.28 15.88 -0.49
C VAL A 95 13.10 14.74 0.13
N SER A 96 12.70 14.24 1.30
CA SER A 96 13.37 13.13 1.97
C SER A 96 13.23 11.84 1.18
N LEU A 97 12.07 11.61 0.55
CA LEU A 97 11.89 10.48 -0.37
C LEU A 97 12.83 10.55 -1.57
N GLN A 98 12.98 11.73 -2.17
CA GLN A 98 13.92 11.93 -3.27
C GLN A 98 15.37 11.69 -2.85
N GLN A 99 15.77 12.14 -1.66
CA GLN A 99 17.11 11.91 -1.12
C GLN A 99 17.39 10.43 -0.92
N ILE A 100 16.51 9.70 -0.23
CA ILE A 100 16.63 8.25 -0.01
C ILE A 100 16.79 7.49 -1.33
N ARG A 101 15.96 7.82 -2.34
CA ARG A 101 16.03 7.17 -3.65
C ARG A 101 17.32 7.50 -4.41
N ARG A 102 17.86 8.71 -4.27
CA ARG A 102 19.14 9.08 -4.90
C ARG A 102 20.30 8.35 -4.21
N GLU A 103 20.36 8.38 -2.88
CA GLU A 103 21.40 7.72 -2.09
C GLU A 103 21.45 6.22 -2.38
N GLN A 104 20.30 5.54 -2.49
CA GLN A 104 20.28 4.15 -2.90
C GLN A 104 20.93 3.94 -4.28
N LYS A 105 20.56 4.74 -5.28
CA LYS A 105 21.11 4.60 -6.65
C LYS A 105 22.63 4.79 -6.67
N TYR A 106 23.16 5.67 -5.83
CA TYR A 106 24.61 5.82 -5.69
C TYR A 106 25.24 4.58 -5.05
N LEU A 107 24.62 4.01 -4.00
CA LEU A 107 25.13 2.80 -3.35
C LEU A 107 25.13 1.58 -4.28
N GLU A 108 24.09 1.41 -5.11
CA GLU A 108 24.02 0.31 -6.08
C GLU A 108 25.02 0.44 -7.23
N GLY A 109 25.49 1.65 -7.53
CA GLY A 109 26.55 1.91 -8.50
C GLY A 109 27.97 1.76 -7.95
N VAL A 110 28.12 1.54 -6.64
CA VAL A 110 29.40 1.25 -5.98
C VAL A 110 29.44 -0.26 -5.77
N ASP A 111 29.95 -0.99 -6.77
CA ASP A 111 30.42 -2.36 -6.53
C ASP A 111 31.50 -2.27 -5.45
N ILE A 112 31.16 -2.69 -4.22
CA ILE A 112 32.14 -2.81 -3.15
C ILE A 112 33.02 -3.99 -3.53
N VAL A 113 34.15 -3.67 -4.17
CA VAL A 113 35.27 -4.58 -4.38
C VAL A 113 35.59 -5.19 -3.00
N SER A 114 35.24 -6.47 -2.85
CA SER A 114 35.56 -7.27 -1.66
C SER A 114 37.04 -7.66 -1.68
#